data_AF-A0A7Y5SL15-F1
#
_entry.id   AF-A0A7Y5SL15-F1
#
_cell.length_a   1.000
_cell.length_b   1.000
_cell.length_c   1.000
_cell.angle_alpha   90.00
_cell.angle_beta   90.00
_cell.angle_gamma   90.00
#
_symmetry.space_group_name_H-M   'P 1'
#
loop_
_entity.id
_entity.type
_entity.pdbx_description
1 polymer ?
#
loop_
_entity_poly.entity_id
_entity_poly.type
_entity_poly.pdbx_seq_one_letter_code
_entity_poly.pdbx_strand_id
1 'polypeptide(L)' 'MDSSTDGSRSAREGLKGIVVREPRPGLVMREVPALEAWEKPHCGVTAAQRERIESPEFYALVQEHVTRRYLAWKKSAGP' A
#
# COMPACT_ATOMS: atom_id res chain seq x y z
N MET A 1 -18.67 -6.27 37.18
CA MET A 1 -18.16 -4.95 36.73
C MET A 1 -17.31 -5.21 35.52
N ASP A 2 -17.96 -5.22 34.37
CA ASP A 2 -17.34 -5.25 33.05
C ASP A 2 -16.57 -3.96 32.81
N SER A 3 -15.27 -4.07 32.56
CA SER A 3 -14.50 -3.01 31.91
C SER A 3 -13.92 -3.58 30.62
N SER A 4 -14.82 -3.73 29.65
CA SER A 4 -14.50 -3.76 28.22
C SER A 4 -14.04 -2.38 27.79
N THR A 5 -12.80 -2.26 27.31
CA THR A 5 -12.45 -1.37 26.18
C THR A 5 -11.16 -1.95 25.58
N ASP A 6 -11.32 -3.02 24.82
CA ASP A 6 -11.14 -3.02 23.37
C ASP A 6 -9.75 -2.52 22.97
N GLY A 7 -8.83 -3.49 22.90
CA GLY A 7 -7.50 -3.27 22.36
C GLY A 7 -7.64 -2.72 20.96
N SER A 8 -7.22 -1.47 20.79
CA SER A 8 -7.10 -0.76 19.53
C SER A 8 -6.22 -1.56 18.57
N ARG A 9 -6.85 -2.54 17.93
CA ARG A 9 -6.27 -3.39 16.90
C ARG A 9 -6.07 -2.44 15.73
N SER A 10 -4.89 -1.85 15.66
CA SER A 10 -4.43 -1.10 14.49
C SER A 10 -4.64 -2.01 13.28
N ALA A 11 -5.78 -1.81 12.60
CA ALA A 11 -6.16 -2.56 11.44
C ALA A 11 -5.17 -2.14 10.36
N ARG A 12 -4.09 -2.92 10.22
CA ARG A 12 -3.23 -2.90 9.04
C ARG A 12 -4.02 -3.48 7.87
N GLU A 13 -5.13 -2.84 7.51
CA GLU A 13 -5.79 -3.09 6.24
C GLU A 13 -4.91 -2.44 5.18
N GLY A 14 -3.99 -3.25 4.67
CA GLY A 14 -3.04 -2.82 3.66
C GLY A 14 -3.76 -2.42 2.38
N LEU A 15 -3.22 -1.41 1.70
CA LEU A 15 -3.64 -1.03 0.36
C LEU A 15 -3.41 -2.20 -0.59
N LYS A 16 -4.49 -2.89 -0.95
CA LYS A 16 -4.45 -4.04 -1.86
C LYS A 16 -4.44 -3.56 -3.30
N GLY A 17 -3.93 -4.40 -4.20
CA GLY A 17 -3.98 -4.15 -5.64
C GLY A 17 -2.82 -3.33 -6.20
N ILE A 18 -1.84 -2.93 -5.39
CA ILE A 18 -0.56 -2.43 -5.93
C ILE A 18 0.18 -3.61 -6.54
N VAL A 19 0.40 -3.57 -7.85
CA VAL A 19 1.04 -4.65 -8.60
C VAL A 19 2.36 -4.16 -9.17
N VAL A 20 3.41 -4.97 -9.02
CA VAL A 20 4.70 -4.76 -9.68
C VAL A 20 4.93 -5.92 -10.63
N ARG A 21 5.25 -5.61 -11.88
CA ARG A 21 5.57 -6.59 -12.92
C ARG A 21 6.88 -6.22 -13.58
N GLU A 22 7.61 -7.25 -14.02
CA GLU A 22 8.80 -7.07 -14.83
C GLU A 22 8.60 -7.86 -16.13
N PRO A 23 7.90 -7.30 -17.14
CA PRO A 23 7.60 -8.02 -18.38
C PRO A 23 8.86 -8.45 -19.15
N ARG A 24 9.98 -7.79 -18.93
CA ARG A 24 11.31 -8.19 -19.43
C ARG A 24 12.38 -7.77 -18.43
N PRO A 25 13.53 -8.47 -18.36
CA PRO A 25 14.62 -8.12 -17.44
C PRO A 25 15.00 -6.63 -17.54
N GLY A 26 14.99 -5.95 -16.40
CA GLY A 26 15.31 -4.53 -16.26
C GLY A 26 14.12 -3.57 -16.47
N LEU A 27 12.97 -4.02 -16.98
CA LEU A 27 11.79 -3.17 -17.16
C LEU A 27 10.77 -3.40 -16.04
N VAL A 28 10.79 -2.57 -15.00
CA VAL A 28 9.84 -2.67 -13.87
C VAL A 28 8.64 -1.75 -14.11
N MET A 29 7.48 -2.37 -14.27
CA MET A 29 6.17 -1.71 -14.34
C MET A 29 5.45 -1.75 -12.99
N ARG A 30 4.74 -0.66 -12.69
CA ARG A 30 3.96 -0.48 -11.48
C ARG A 30 2.54 -0.12 -11.86
N GLU A 31 1.58 -0.85 -11.33
CA GLU A 31 0.17 -0.55 -11.42
C GLU A 31 -0.29 -0.19 -10.01
N VAL A 32 -0.57 1.10 -9.79
CA VAL A 32 -1.17 1.60 -8.55
C VAL A 32 -2.64 1.88 -8.85
N PRO A 33 -3.59 1.23 -8.16
CA PRO A 33 -5.01 1.49 -8.34
C PRO A 33 -5.35 2.95 -8.07
N ALA A 34 -6.42 3.43 -8.73
CA ALA A 34 -7.02 4.70 -8.37
C ALA A 34 -7.62 4.64 -6.97
N LEU A 35 -7.73 5.79 -6.30
CA LEU A 35 -8.17 5.90 -4.92
C LEU A 35 -9.54 5.25 -4.67
N GLU A 36 -10.44 5.36 -5.64
CA GLU A 36 -11.81 4.83 -5.61
C GLU A 36 -11.82 3.31 -5.39
N ALA A 37 -10.79 2.62 -5.88
CA ALA A 37 -10.62 1.17 -5.66
C ALA A 37 -10.39 0.82 -4.18
N TRP A 38 -9.94 1.80 -3.39
CA TRP A 38 -9.69 1.64 -1.96
C TRP A 38 -10.81 2.18 -1.08
N GLU A 39 -11.77 2.94 -1.61
CA GLU A 39 -12.86 3.54 -0.82
C GLU A 39 -13.70 2.52 -0.03
N LYS A 40 -14.10 1.40 -0.66
CA LYS A 40 -14.89 0.35 -0.01
C LYS A 40 -14.15 -0.39 1.10
N PRO A 41 -12.90 -0.86 0.90
CA PRO A 41 -12.11 -1.43 2.00
C PRO A 41 -11.63 -0.38 3.02
N HIS A 42 -11.86 0.92 2.80
CA HIS A 42 -11.42 2.02 3.68
C HIS A 42 -12.51 2.55 4.62
N CYS A 43 -13.53 1.74 4.96
CA CYS A 43 -14.55 2.14 5.94
C CYS A 43 -13.98 2.49 7.34
N GLY A 44 -12.73 2.11 7.65
CA GLY A 44 -12.02 2.44 8.89
C GLY A 44 -10.99 3.57 8.80
N VAL A 45 -10.81 4.23 7.64
CA VAL A 45 -9.78 5.26 7.45
C VAL A 45 -10.33 6.63 7.88
N THR A 46 -9.63 7.29 8.81
CA THR A 46 -9.99 8.65 9.26
C THR A 46 -9.84 9.67 8.12
N ALA A 47 -10.56 10.79 8.19
CA ALA A 47 -10.46 11.87 7.19
C ALA A 47 -9.01 12.35 6.99
N ALA A 48 -8.24 12.51 8.07
CA ALA A 48 -6.84 12.92 8.01
C ALA A 48 -5.92 11.87 7.35
N GLN A 49 -6.22 10.58 7.49
CA GLN A 49 -5.48 9.53 6.79
C GLN A 49 -5.86 9.48 5.31
N ARG A 50 -7.14 9.71 4.99
CA ARG A 50 -7.62 9.79 3.61
C ARG A 50 -6.94 10.94 2.86
N GLU A 51 -6.91 12.13 3.44
CA GLU A 51 -6.21 13.30 2.86
C GLU A 51 -4.73 13.00 2.56
N ARG A 52 -4.06 12.25 3.45
CA ARG A 52 -2.69 11.80 3.21
C ARG A 52 -2.57 10.79 2.07
N ILE A 53 -3.53 9.89 1.89
CA ILE A 53 -3.52 8.90 0.80
C ILE A 53 -3.85 9.57 -0.55
N GLU A 54 -4.69 10.60 -0.52
CA GLU A 54 -5.06 11.43 -1.67
C GLU A 54 -3.93 12.35 -2.14
N SER A 55 -2.91 12.56 -1.29
CA SER A 55 -1.82 13.46 -1.59
C SER A 55 -0.92 12.93 -2.72
N PRO A 56 -0.46 13.79 -3.66
CA PRO A 56 0.49 13.38 -4.69
C PRO A 56 1.78 12.77 -4.12
N GLU A 57 2.24 13.27 -2.97
CA GLU A 57 3.42 12.80 -2.27
C GLU A 57 3.28 11.34 -1.84
N PHE A 58 2.08 10.92 -1.45
CA PHE A 58 1.80 9.53 -1.12
C PHE A 58 2.02 8.61 -2.32
N TYR A 59 1.53 8.99 -3.50
CA TYR A 59 1.74 8.21 -4.72
C TYR A 59 3.22 8.14 -5.10
N ALA A 60 3.97 9.23 -4.95
CA ALA A 60 5.42 9.24 -5.19
C ALA A 60 6.15 8.27 -4.24
N LEU A 61 5.81 8.31 -2.95
CA LEU A 61 6.38 7.41 -1.94
C LEU A 61 6.04 5.95 -2.22
N VAL A 62 4.79 5.65 -2.58
CA VAL A 62 4.37 4.30 -2.96
C VAL A 62 5.18 3.82 -4.15
N GLN A 63 5.28 4.62 -5.21
CA GLN A 63 6.04 4.25 -6.39
C GLN A 63 7.50 3.95 -6.03
N GLU A 64 8.19 4.83 -5.31
CA GLU A 64 9.59 4.64 -4.93
C GLU A 64 9.78 3.38 -4.09
N HIS A 65 9.05 3.27 -2.98
CA HIS A 65 9.26 2.20 -2.01
C HIS A 65 8.89 0.84 -2.55
N VAL A 66 7.83 0.75 -3.36
CA VAL A 66 7.37 -0.51 -3.92
C VAL A 66 8.40 -1.08 -4.90
N THR A 67 9.00 -0.26 -5.76
CA THR A 67 10.06 -0.74 -6.65
C THR A 67 11.34 -1.06 -5.92
N ARG A 68 11.74 -0.26 -4.94
CA ARG A 68 12.92 -0.56 -4.14
C ARG A 68 12.77 -1.91 -3.43
N ARG A 69 11.60 -2.18 -2.84
CA ARG A 69 11.30 -3.48 -2.21
C ARG A 69 11.27 -4.62 -3.22
N TYR A 70 10.66 -4.42 -4.39
CA TYR A 70 10.63 -5.43 -5.44
C TYR A 70 12.04 -5.82 -5.90
N LEU A 71 12.90 -4.83 -6.18
CA LEU A 71 14.28 -5.07 -6.60
C LEU A 71 15.12 -5.75 -5.49
N ALA A 72 14.93 -5.35 -4.24
CA ALA A 72 15.59 -5.99 -3.11
C ALA A 72 15.14 -7.44 -2.93
N TRP A 73 13.82 -7.69 -3.01
CA TRP A 73 13.25 -9.04 -2.98
C TRP A 73 13.80 -9.90 -4.12
N LYS A 74 13.80 -9.40 -5.36
CA LYS A 74 14.34 -10.11 -6.53
C LYS A 74 15.81 -10.48 -6.32
N LYS A 75 16.62 -9.55 -5.79
CA LYS A 75 18.03 -9.81 -5.47
C LYS A 75 18.19 -10.91 -4.42
N SER A 76 17.29 -10.96 -3.42
CA SER A 76 17.31 -11.98 -2.37
C SER A 76 16.71 -13.32 -2.78
N ALA A 77 15.79 -13.33 -3.75
CA ALA A 77 15.12 -14.53 -4.21
C ALA A 77 16.04 -15.44 -5.05
N GLY A 78 17.14 -14.90 -5.58
CA GLY A 78 18.02 -15.61 -6.51
C GLY A 78 17.30 -15.98 -7.83
N PRO A 79 18.05 -16.30 -8.89
CA PRO A 79 17.46 -16.97 -10.06
C PRO A 79 16.96 -18.38 -9.72
#